data_AF-A0A949TWS5-F1
#
_entry.id   AF-A0A949TWS5-F1
#
_cell.length_a   1.000
_cell.length_b   1.000
_cell.length_c   1.000
_cell.angle_alpha   90.00
_cell.angle_beta   90.00
_cell.angle_gamma   90.00
#
_symmetry.space_group_name_H-M   'P 1'
#
loop_
_entity.id
_entity.type
_entity.pdbx_description
1 polymer ?
#
loop_
_entity_poly.entity_id
_entity_poly.type
_entity_poly.pdbx_seq_one_letter_code
_entity_poly.pdbx_strand_id
1 'polypeptide(L)'
;GAGFAPEVQARLFEMFSRGAGSSGLGIGLALVRKLVEMHGGTVEARSEGEGRGAEFAVTLPLTDAPLLAAPPAGMLRGNGFRVLVADDNRDAAESLAALLEALGNDVTVAYNGIEAVEVARSFRPQVILLDIGMPGLDGYGAAREIRRDPGARAIKIVALTGWGQDEDRRRVREAGFDAHIVKPAELDVLRRVLSEVNQQPSTEIGGSA
;
A
#
# COMPACT_ATOMS: atom_id res chain seq x y z
N GLY A 1 29.17 -8.40 -4.50
CA GLY A 1 27.73 -8.36 -4.86
C GLY A 1 27.58 -8.44 -6.37
N ALA A 2 26.36 -8.65 -6.87
CA ALA A 2 26.12 -8.84 -8.31
C ALA A 2 26.39 -7.60 -9.18
N GLY A 3 26.38 -6.38 -8.60
CA GLY A 3 26.52 -5.14 -9.37
C GLY A 3 25.36 -4.92 -10.34
N PHE A 4 25.43 -3.85 -11.11
CA PHE A 4 24.47 -3.52 -12.16
C PHE A 4 25.10 -2.67 -13.27
N ALA A 5 24.49 -2.71 -14.46
CA ALA A 5 24.92 -1.93 -15.61
C ALA A 5 24.52 -0.43 -15.47
N PRO A 6 25.26 0.51 -16.09
CA PRO A 6 25.00 1.96 -15.98
C PRO A 6 23.57 2.35 -16.36
N GLU A 7 22.93 1.63 -17.28
CA GLU A 7 21.57 1.89 -17.76
C GLU A 7 20.52 1.60 -16.68
N VAL A 8 20.86 0.73 -15.73
CA VAL A 8 20.00 0.37 -14.59
C VAL A 8 20.07 1.45 -13.50
N GLN A 9 21.17 2.22 -13.44
CA GLN A 9 21.42 3.23 -12.41
C GLN A 9 20.32 4.29 -12.32
N ALA A 10 19.89 4.84 -13.47
CA ALA A 10 18.85 5.88 -13.53
C ALA A 10 17.48 5.36 -13.08
N ARG A 11 17.22 4.07 -13.32
CA ARG A 11 15.93 3.43 -13.05
C ARG A 11 15.89 2.78 -11.68
N LEU A 12 17.01 2.61 -10.99
CA LEU A 12 17.12 1.82 -9.76
C LEU A 12 16.22 2.35 -8.62
N PHE A 13 15.98 3.65 -8.61
CA PHE A 13 15.14 4.34 -7.61
C PHE A 13 13.73 4.64 -8.13
N GLU A 14 13.40 4.23 -9.36
CA GLU A 14 12.02 4.23 -9.84
C GLU A 14 11.25 3.14 -9.10
N MET A 15 9.98 3.40 -8.81
CA MET A 15 9.12 2.36 -8.24
C MET A 15 9.06 1.17 -9.21
N PHE A 16 9.17 -0.03 -8.64
CA PHE A 16 9.07 -1.30 -9.36
C PHE A 16 10.25 -1.63 -10.28
N SER A 17 11.37 -0.93 -10.10
CA SER A 17 12.64 -1.28 -10.73
C SER A 17 13.20 -2.57 -10.13
N ARG A 18 13.41 -3.57 -10.99
CA ARG A 18 13.89 -4.90 -10.60
C ARG A 18 15.15 -5.26 -11.37
N GLY A 19 16.12 -5.84 -10.66
CA GLY A 19 17.23 -6.55 -11.27
C GLY A 19 16.79 -7.95 -11.72
N ALA A 20 17.49 -8.52 -12.70
CA ALA A 20 17.25 -9.89 -13.11
C ALA A 20 17.38 -10.84 -11.90
N GLY A 21 16.30 -11.57 -11.57
CA GLY A 21 16.28 -12.55 -10.47
C GLY A 21 15.85 -12.05 -9.09
N SER A 22 15.39 -10.80 -8.92
CA SER A 22 14.86 -10.34 -7.62
C SER A 22 13.39 -10.74 -7.41
N SER A 23 13.07 -11.44 -6.31
CA SER A 23 11.70 -11.90 -6.00
C SER A 23 10.78 -10.84 -5.39
N GLY A 24 11.25 -9.63 -5.09
CA GLY A 24 10.45 -8.56 -4.48
C GLY A 24 9.86 -7.55 -5.47
N LEU A 25 8.97 -6.68 -4.99
CA LEU A 25 8.24 -5.69 -5.81
C LEU A 25 9.11 -4.59 -6.46
N GLY A 26 10.39 -4.44 -6.10
CA GLY A 26 11.21 -3.32 -6.60
C GLY A 26 10.85 -1.97 -5.98
N ILE A 27 10.22 -1.96 -4.80
CA ILE A 27 9.80 -0.74 -4.09
C ILE A 27 10.89 -0.25 -3.12
N GLY A 28 11.72 -1.14 -2.59
CA GLY A 28 12.63 -0.82 -1.48
C GLY A 28 13.50 0.42 -1.72
N LEU A 29 14.11 0.55 -2.89
CA LEU A 29 14.96 1.70 -3.21
C LEU A 29 14.16 2.99 -3.50
N ALA A 30 12.97 2.87 -4.09
CA ALA A 30 12.08 4.01 -4.26
C ALA A 30 11.60 4.55 -2.90
N LEU A 31 11.34 3.67 -1.93
CA LEU A 31 11.01 4.06 -0.55
C LEU A 31 12.20 4.73 0.14
N VAL A 32 13.41 4.16 0.01
CA VAL A 32 14.64 4.78 0.53
C VAL A 32 14.80 6.18 -0.02
N ARG A 33 14.64 6.37 -1.34
CA ARG A 33 14.69 7.69 -1.97
C ARG A 33 13.65 8.63 -1.37
N LYS A 34 12.41 8.18 -1.19
CA LYS A 34 11.36 9.04 -0.64
C LYS A 34 11.62 9.44 0.82
N LEU A 35 12.08 8.50 1.65
CA LEU A 35 12.46 8.76 3.03
C LEU A 35 13.61 9.77 3.09
N VAL A 36 14.63 9.60 2.26
CA VAL A 36 15.78 10.50 2.21
C VAL A 36 15.39 11.90 1.71
N GLU A 37 14.57 12.00 0.66
CA GLU A 37 14.03 13.28 0.16
C GLU A 37 13.19 14.00 1.22
N MET A 38 12.38 13.27 2.00
CA MET A 38 11.60 13.84 3.11
C MET A 38 12.49 14.43 4.22
N HIS A 39 13.69 13.89 4.41
CA HIS A 39 14.69 14.43 5.34
C HIS A 39 15.55 15.53 4.70
N GLY A 40 15.18 16.00 3.49
CA GLY A 40 15.91 17.03 2.75
C GLY A 40 17.25 16.55 2.19
N GLY A 41 17.46 15.25 2.09
CA GLY A 41 18.69 14.64 1.58
C GLY A 41 18.57 14.07 0.17
N THR A 42 19.62 13.38 -0.26
CA THR A 42 19.73 12.69 -1.55
C THR A 42 20.26 11.27 -1.38
N VAL A 43 19.86 10.37 -2.29
CA VAL A 43 20.39 9.00 -2.37
C VAL A 43 20.87 8.72 -3.79
N GLU A 44 22.02 8.06 -3.90
CA GLU A 44 22.63 7.64 -5.15
C GLU A 44 23.08 6.17 -5.07
N ALA A 45 23.11 5.50 -6.23
CA ALA A 45 23.68 4.17 -6.37
C ALA A 45 24.75 4.20 -7.46
N ARG A 46 25.86 3.50 -7.26
CA ARG A 46 27.00 3.41 -8.19
C ARG A 46 27.45 1.95 -8.29
N SER A 47 27.89 1.56 -9.48
CA SER A 47 28.37 0.22 -9.77
C SER A 47 29.37 0.30 -10.92
N GLU A 48 30.49 -0.43 -10.83
CA GLU A 48 31.46 -0.56 -11.94
C GLU A 48 31.06 -1.62 -12.98
N GLY A 49 29.85 -2.19 -12.85
CA GLY A 49 29.28 -3.18 -13.75
C GLY A 49 28.92 -4.49 -13.08
N GLU A 50 28.36 -5.42 -13.85
CA GLU A 50 27.99 -6.75 -13.36
C GLU A 50 29.22 -7.50 -12.80
N GLY A 51 29.04 -8.15 -11.65
CA GLY A 51 30.08 -8.85 -10.91
C GLY A 51 31.03 -7.95 -10.10
N ARG A 52 30.93 -6.62 -10.19
CA ARG A 52 31.82 -5.67 -9.50
C ARG A 52 31.27 -5.10 -8.19
N GLY A 53 30.07 -5.53 -7.78
CA GLY A 53 29.40 -5.00 -6.60
C GLY A 53 28.72 -3.65 -6.86
N ALA A 54 28.12 -3.10 -5.81
CA ALA A 54 27.38 -1.85 -5.87
C ALA A 54 27.60 -1.06 -4.58
N GLU A 55 27.68 0.26 -4.72
CA GLU A 55 27.76 1.24 -3.64
C GLU A 55 26.47 2.05 -3.61
N PHE A 56 25.92 2.28 -2.43
CA PHE A 56 24.75 3.14 -2.21
C PHE A 56 25.14 4.23 -1.22
N ALA A 57 24.97 5.49 -1.64
CA ALA A 57 25.36 6.65 -0.86
C ALA A 57 24.11 7.48 -0.50
N VAL A 58 23.93 7.74 0.79
CA VAL A 58 22.86 8.61 1.31
C VAL A 58 23.51 9.86 1.90
N THR A 59 23.08 11.03 1.44
CA THR A 59 23.52 12.33 1.95
C THR A 59 22.34 13.01 2.64
N LEU A 60 22.50 13.38 3.91
CA LEU A 60 21.48 14.10 4.67
C LEU A 60 22.06 15.44 5.13
N PRO A 61 21.27 16.54 5.13
CA PRO A 61 21.71 17.80 5.70
C PRO A 61 21.98 17.62 7.20
N LEU A 62 23.16 18.01 7.64
CA LEU A 62 23.46 18.12 9.07
C LEU A 62 22.69 19.34 9.59
N THR A 63 21.87 19.12 10.62
CA THR A 63 21.24 20.22 11.36
C THR A 63 22.05 20.49 12.62
N ASP A 64 22.32 21.77 12.90
CA ASP A 64 22.87 22.23 14.18
C ASP A 64 21.79 22.27 15.29
N ALA A 65 20.59 21.75 15.02
CA ALA A 65 19.59 21.62 16.06
C ALA A 65 20.17 20.75 17.19
N PRO A 66 20.07 21.19 18.46
CA PRO A 66 20.31 20.28 19.57
C PRO A 66 19.43 19.04 19.33
N LEU A 67 19.81 17.91 19.90
CA LEU A 67 19.01 16.69 19.96
C LEU A 67 17.71 17.00 20.76
N LEU A 68 16.87 17.88 20.22
CA LEU A 68 15.56 18.23 20.71
C LEU A 68 14.78 16.94 20.56
N ALA A 69 14.26 16.51 21.71
CA ALA A 69 13.53 15.29 21.93
C ALA A 69 12.81 14.83 20.67
N ALA A 70 12.93 13.52 20.39
CA ALA A 70 12.20 12.83 19.34
C ALA A 70 10.83 13.48 19.16
N PRO A 71 10.45 13.86 17.92
CA PRO A 71 9.17 14.53 17.69
C PRO A 71 8.10 13.71 18.43
N PRO A 72 7.18 14.35 19.18
CA PRO A 72 6.20 13.59 19.95
C PRO A 72 5.54 12.61 18.98
N ALA A 73 5.68 11.31 19.28
CA ALA A 73 5.08 10.24 18.50
C ALA A 73 3.57 10.56 18.38
N GLY A 74 3.16 11.12 17.25
CA GLY A 74 1.86 11.76 17.14
C GLY A 74 1.73 12.95 16.20
N MET A 75 2.78 13.38 15.48
CA MET A 75 2.67 14.47 14.50
C MET A 75 2.43 14.02 13.05
N LEU A 76 1.87 12.82 12.86
CA LEU A 76 1.15 12.40 11.65
C LEU A 76 -0.27 11.96 12.07
N ARG A 77 -1.06 12.87 12.65
CA ARG A 77 -2.51 12.64 12.80
C ARG A 77 -3.19 12.87 11.45
N GLY A 78 -2.98 11.95 10.51
CA GLY A 78 -4.08 11.57 9.63
C GLY A 78 -5.11 10.85 10.51
N ASN A 79 -6.40 10.96 10.23
CA ASN A 79 -7.40 10.08 10.84
C ASN A 79 -7.04 8.65 10.45
N GLY A 80 -6.19 7.96 11.23
CA GLY A 80 -5.59 6.69 10.85
C GLY A 80 -6.69 5.68 10.55
N PHE A 81 -6.80 5.27 9.29
CA PHE A 81 -7.80 4.29 8.91
C PHE A 81 -7.34 2.91 9.34
N ARG A 82 -8.30 2.06 9.67
CA ARG A 82 -8.06 0.63 9.83
C ARG A 82 -8.15 -0.02 8.47
N VAL A 83 -7.01 -0.42 7.92
CA VAL A 83 -6.88 -0.92 6.54
C VAL A 83 -6.52 -2.41 6.56
N LEU A 84 -7.27 -3.21 5.81
CA LEU A 84 -6.90 -4.58 5.51
C LEU A 84 -6.30 -4.64 4.09
N VAL A 85 -5.11 -5.18 3.95
CA VAL A 85 -4.49 -5.52 2.66
C VAL A 85 -4.57 -7.03 2.47
N ALA A 86 -5.17 -7.48 1.38
CA ALA A 86 -5.30 -8.89 1.04
C ALA A 86 -4.71 -9.19 -0.33
N ASP A 87 -3.61 -9.93 -0.38
CA ASP A 87 -2.87 -10.27 -1.60
C ASP A 87 -2.09 -11.57 -1.39
N ASP A 88 -2.17 -12.52 -2.32
CA ASP A 88 -1.48 -13.81 -2.22
C ASP A 88 0.03 -13.68 -2.43
N ASN A 89 0.47 -12.59 -3.05
CA ASN A 89 1.86 -12.19 -3.09
C ASN A 89 2.24 -11.50 -1.77
N ARG A 90 2.83 -12.27 -0.84
CA ARG A 90 3.29 -11.79 0.48
C ARG A 90 4.15 -10.54 0.39
N ASP A 91 5.16 -10.53 -0.49
CA ASP A 91 6.06 -9.37 -0.64
C ASP A 91 5.29 -8.12 -1.09
N ALA A 92 4.25 -8.30 -1.91
CA ALA A 92 3.40 -7.21 -2.36
C ALA A 92 2.50 -6.67 -1.25
N ALA A 93 1.87 -7.58 -0.50
CA ALA A 93 1.02 -7.26 0.63
C ALA A 93 1.78 -6.48 1.71
N GLU A 94 2.96 -6.97 2.11
CA GLU A 94 3.83 -6.34 3.12
C GLU A 94 4.33 -4.96 2.68
N SER A 95 4.75 -4.84 1.42
CA SER A 95 5.24 -3.55 0.89
C SER A 95 4.13 -2.49 0.88
N LEU A 96 2.92 -2.88 0.51
CA LEU A 96 1.76 -1.98 0.51
C LEU A 96 1.33 -1.64 1.94
N ALA A 97 1.39 -2.60 2.86
CA ALA A 97 1.11 -2.37 4.27
C ALA A 97 2.09 -1.37 4.88
N ALA A 98 3.40 -1.57 4.71
CA ALA A 98 4.42 -0.65 5.20
C ALA A 98 4.24 0.78 4.66
N LEU A 99 3.83 0.92 3.39
CA LEU A 99 3.51 2.21 2.81
C LEU A 99 2.31 2.87 3.50
N LEU A 100 1.23 2.13 3.72
CA LEU A 100 0.02 2.62 4.38
C LEU A 100 0.26 2.96 5.86
N GLU A 101 1.08 2.18 6.55
CA GLU A 101 1.53 2.46 7.92
C GLU A 101 2.38 3.73 7.99
N ALA A 102 3.29 3.93 7.04
CA ALA A 102 4.07 5.17 6.93
C ALA A 102 3.19 6.42 6.67
N LEU A 103 1.98 6.23 6.13
CA LEU A 103 0.97 7.27 5.99
C LEU A 103 0.09 7.47 7.25
N GLY A 104 0.35 6.72 8.33
CA GLY A 104 -0.32 6.84 9.62
C GLY A 104 -1.57 5.97 9.80
N ASN A 105 -1.72 4.90 9.02
CA ASN A 105 -2.86 3.97 9.13
C ASN A 105 -2.54 2.78 10.04
N ASP A 106 -3.59 2.17 10.61
CA ASP A 106 -3.52 0.87 11.31
C ASP A 106 -3.79 -0.23 10.28
N VAL A 107 -2.77 -1.02 9.93
CA VAL A 107 -2.83 -1.95 8.81
C VAL A 107 -2.71 -3.40 9.28
N THR A 108 -3.51 -4.28 8.70
CA THR A 108 -3.35 -5.73 8.84
C THR A 108 -3.32 -6.37 7.46
N VAL A 109 -2.56 -7.46 7.34
CA VAL A 109 -2.37 -8.19 6.08
C VAL A 109 -3.08 -9.55 6.15
N ALA A 110 -3.64 -9.98 5.02
CA ALA A 110 -4.08 -11.34 4.75
C ALA A 110 -3.47 -11.82 3.43
N TYR A 111 -3.18 -13.12 3.32
CA TYR A 111 -2.47 -13.68 2.16
C TYR A 111 -3.33 -14.61 1.30
N ASN A 112 -4.64 -14.65 1.56
CA ASN A 112 -5.63 -15.38 0.77
C ASN A 112 -7.04 -14.88 1.10
N GLY A 113 -8.03 -15.25 0.28
CA GLY A 113 -9.41 -14.79 0.48
C GLY A 113 -10.07 -15.28 1.76
N ILE A 114 -9.73 -16.48 2.27
CA ILE A 114 -10.33 -17.01 3.51
C ILE A 114 -9.86 -16.19 4.70
N GLU A 115 -8.55 -15.99 4.80
CA GLU A 115 -7.92 -15.15 5.81
C GLU A 115 -8.45 -13.71 5.73
N ALA A 116 -8.64 -13.17 4.52
CA ALA A 116 -9.21 -11.83 4.34
C ALA A 116 -10.61 -11.70 4.95
N VAL A 117 -11.46 -12.74 4.83
CA VAL A 117 -12.80 -12.76 5.45
C VAL A 117 -12.70 -12.83 6.98
N GLU A 118 -11.83 -13.68 7.51
CA GLU A 118 -11.63 -13.85 8.95
C GLU A 118 -11.08 -12.57 9.61
N VAL A 119 -10.09 -11.96 8.97
CA VAL A 119 -9.51 -10.69 9.41
C VAL A 119 -10.53 -9.57 9.27
N ALA A 120 -11.31 -9.49 8.19
CA ALA A 120 -12.34 -8.46 8.06
C ALA A 120 -13.36 -8.48 9.22
N ARG A 121 -13.71 -9.67 9.73
CA ARG A 121 -14.64 -9.85 10.86
C ARG A 121 -14.07 -9.41 12.20
N SER A 122 -12.83 -9.82 12.47
CA SER A 122 -12.16 -9.58 13.75
C SER A 122 -11.55 -8.18 13.80
N PHE A 123 -10.83 -7.81 12.75
CA PHE A 123 -10.20 -6.51 12.60
C PHE A 123 -11.21 -5.44 12.24
N ARG A 124 -12.40 -5.66 11.65
CA ARG A 124 -13.36 -4.58 11.31
C ARG A 124 -12.71 -3.36 10.64
N PRO A 125 -12.07 -3.55 9.48
CA PRO A 125 -11.43 -2.46 8.75
C PRO A 125 -12.45 -1.45 8.25
N GLN A 126 -12.00 -0.21 8.06
CA GLN A 126 -12.74 0.82 7.32
C GLN A 126 -12.48 0.70 5.82
N VAL A 127 -11.30 0.22 5.44
CA VAL A 127 -10.88 0.05 4.04
C VAL A 127 -10.28 -1.33 3.85
N ILE A 128 -10.65 -2.02 2.77
CA ILE A 128 -10.04 -3.27 2.34
C ILE A 128 -9.47 -3.07 0.95
N LEU A 129 -8.16 -3.26 0.79
CA LEU A 129 -7.49 -3.39 -0.50
C LEU A 129 -7.37 -4.89 -0.80
N LEU A 130 -8.14 -5.37 -1.76
CA LEU A 130 -8.34 -6.81 -1.98
C LEU A 130 -7.94 -7.20 -3.40
N ASP A 131 -6.93 -8.05 -3.52
CA ASP A 131 -6.55 -8.63 -4.80
C ASP A 131 -7.62 -9.57 -5.34
N ILE A 132 -7.88 -9.47 -6.65
CA ILE A 132 -8.87 -10.34 -7.32
C ILE A 132 -8.28 -11.71 -7.61
N GLY A 133 -7.00 -11.78 -7.97
CA GLY A 133 -6.34 -12.94 -8.55
C GLY A 133 -5.93 -14.04 -7.57
N MET A 134 -6.34 -13.96 -6.30
CA MET A 134 -5.93 -14.90 -5.27
C MET A 134 -6.43 -16.33 -5.53
N PRO A 135 -5.61 -17.38 -5.29
CA PRO A 135 -6.01 -18.76 -5.43
C PRO A 135 -6.99 -19.22 -4.32
N GLY A 136 -7.81 -20.21 -4.64
CA GLY A 136 -8.82 -20.74 -3.72
C GLY A 136 -10.04 -19.84 -3.67
N LEU A 137 -10.24 -19.13 -2.55
CA LEU A 137 -11.28 -18.09 -2.48
C LEU A 137 -10.72 -16.82 -3.13
N ASP A 138 -11.17 -16.55 -4.35
CA ASP A 138 -10.78 -15.37 -5.11
C ASP A 138 -11.30 -14.07 -4.46
N GLY A 139 -10.78 -12.92 -4.90
CA GLY A 139 -11.20 -11.63 -4.34
C GLY A 139 -12.69 -11.34 -4.54
N TYR A 140 -13.31 -11.86 -5.59
CA TYR A 140 -14.75 -11.76 -5.81
C TYR A 140 -15.55 -12.52 -4.74
N GLY A 141 -15.16 -13.76 -4.44
CA GLY A 141 -15.76 -14.58 -3.40
C GLY A 141 -15.56 -13.97 -2.02
N ALA A 142 -14.34 -13.54 -1.70
CA ALA A 142 -14.03 -12.88 -0.44
C ALA A 142 -14.87 -11.60 -0.24
N ALA A 143 -14.99 -10.74 -1.25
CA ALA A 143 -15.83 -9.55 -1.18
C ALA A 143 -17.30 -9.90 -0.91
N ARG A 144 -17.85 -10.92 -1.59
CA ARG A 144 -19.23 -11.38 -1.37
C ARG A 144 -19.46 -11.88 0.04
N GLU A 145 -18.53 -12.67 0.58
CA GLU A 145 -18.62 -13.18 1.96
C GLU A 145 -18.54 -12.05 2.98
N ILE A 146 -17.61 -11.11 2.82
CA ILE A 146 -17.49 -9.93 3.69
C ILE A 146 -18.79 -9.11 3.66
N ARG A 147 -19.39 -8.92 2.48
CA ARG A 147 -20.63 -8.15 2.32
C ARG A 147 -21.86 -8.79 2.96
N ARG A 148 -21.82 -10.07 3.32
CA ARG A 148 -22.91 -10.73 4.07
C ARG A 148 -22.93 -10.32 5.55
N ASP A 149 -21.83 -9.79 6.08
CA ASP A 149 -21.73 -9.49 7.50
C ASP A 149 -22.46 -8.16 7.87
N PRO A 150 -23.14 -8.11 9.03
CA PRO A 150 -23.74 -6.88 9.53
C PRO A 150 -22.68 -5.78 9.73
N GLY A 151 -22.90 -4.61 9.13
CA GLY A 151 -21.95 -3.49 9.18
C GLY A 151 -20.95 -3.44 8.03
N ALA A 152 -20.88 -4.48 7.19
CA ALA A 152 -19.99 -4.50 6.04
C ALA A 152 -20.28 -3.39 5.03
N ARG A 153 -21.49 -2.82 5.00
CA ARG A 153 -21.83 -1.66 4.13
C ARG A 153 -21.00 -0.41 4.41
N ALA A 154 -20.48 -0.25 5.63
CA ALA A 154 -19.64 0.90 5.99
C ALA A 154 -18.17 0.69 5.57
N ILE A 155 -17.79 -0.52 5.16
CA ILE A 155 -16.42 -0.86 4.78
C ILE A 155 -16.23 -0.50 3.30
N LYS A 156 -15.22 0.30 2.98
CA LYS A 156 -14.82 0.56 1.59
C LYS A 156 -13.97 -0.61 1.07
N ILE A 157 -14.49 -1.42 0.16
CA ILE A 157 -13.75 -2.54 -0.46
C ILE A 157 -13.27 -2.11 -1.84
N VAL A 158 -11.97 -2.18 -2.05
CA VAL A 158 -11.28 -1.67 -3.23
C VAL A 158 -10.54 -2.82 -3.87
N ALA A 159 -10.88 -3.11 -5.13
CA ALA A 159 -10.22 -4.17 -5.87
C ALA A 159 -8.81 -3.75 -6.28
N LEU A 160 -7.82 -4.64 -6.10
CA LEU A 160 -6.52 -4.54 -6.75
C LEU A 160 -6.55 -5.45 -7.98
N THR A 161 -6.39 -4.91 -9.18
CA THR A 161 -6.56 -5.67 -10.43
C THR A 161 -5.32 -5.62 -11.31
N GLY A 162 -4.86 -6.77 -11.83
CA GLY A 162 -3.73 -6.84 -12.75
C GLY A 162 -4.06 -6.56 -14.22
N TRP A 163 -5.35 -6.54 -14.59
CA TRP A 163 -5.82 -6.46 -15.97
C TRP A 163 -6.86 -5.33 -16.10
N GLY A 164 -6.55 -4.31 -16.90
CA GLY A 164 -7.32 -3.07 -17.01
C GLY A 164 -8.48 -3.12 -18.03
N GLN A 165 -9.34 -4.13 -18.01
CA GLN A 165 -10.49 -4.19 -18.93
C GLN A 165 -11.84 -3.88 -18.25
N ASP A 166 -12.66 -3.11 -18.98
CA ASP A 166 -14.00 -2.67 -18.60
C ASP A 166 -15.00 -3.81 -18.30
N GLU A 167 -14.70 -5.04 -18.74
CA GLU A 167 -15.53 -6.23 -18.51
C GLU A 167 -15.57 -6.65 -17.02
N ASP A 168 -14.56 -6.25 -16.24
CA ASP A 168 -14.50 -6.47 -14.79
C ASP A 168 -15.35 -5.49 -13.99
N ARG A 169 -15.65 -4.28 -14.49
CA ARG A 169 -16.34 -3.25 -13.68
C ARG A 169 -17.73 -3.67 -13.21
N ARG A 170 -18.45 -4.46 -14.02
CA ARG A 170 -19.77 -4.99 -13.65
C ARG A 170 -19.62 -6.09 -12.60
N ARG A 171 -18.70 -7.05 -12.79
CA ARG A 171 -18.44 -8.15 -11.86
C ARG A 171 -17.91 -7.65 -10.50
N VAL A 172 -17.05 -6.63 -10.53
CA VAL A 172 -16.51 -5.91 -9.37
C VAL A 172 -17.64 -5.27 -8.58
N ARG A 173 -18.55 -4.52 -9.23
CA ARG A 173 -19.71 -3.95 -8.54
C ARG A 173 -20.67 -5.01 -7.99
N GLU A 174 -20.96 -6.05 -8.77
CA GLU A 174 -21.86 -7.15 -8.35
C GLU A 174 -21.31 -7.98 -7.19
N ALA A 175 -19.99 -8.13 -7.09
CA ALA A 175 -19.33 -8.77 -5.95
C ALA A 175 -19.27 -7.87 -4.70
N GLY A 176 -19.61 -6.59 -4.86
CA GLY A 176 -19.72 -5.63 -3.75
C GLY A 176 -18.50 -4.74 -3.56
N PHE A 177 -17.62 -4.59 -4.55
CA PHE A 177 -16.53 -3.60 -4.49
C PHE A 177 -17.05 -2.19 -4.77
N ASP A 178 -16.45 -1.20 -4.10
CA ASP A 178 -16.79 0.22 -4.22
C ASP A 178 -15.86 0.97 -5.18
N ALA A 179 -14.66 0.45 -5.42
CA ALA A 179 -13.67 1.01 -6.32
C ALA A 179 -12.72 -0.09 -6.83
N HIS A 180 -11.92 0.24 -7.84
CA HIS A 180 -10.84 -0.59 -8.33
C HIS A 180 -9.59 0.26 -8.53
N ILE A 181 -8.44 -0.33 -8.29
CA ILE A 181 -7.11 0.20 -8.54
C ILE A 181 -6.42 -0.82 -9.44
N VAL A 182 -5.96 -0.37 -10.60
CA VAL A 182 -5.12 -1.20 -11.47
C VAL A 182 -3.74 -1.27 -10.82
N LYS A 183 -3.21 -2.48 -10.70
CA LYS A 183 -1.85 -2.72 -10.23
C LYS A 183 -0.87 -2.21 -11.30
N PRO A 184 0.20 -1.49 -10.91
CA PRO A 184 0.57 -1.18 -9.52
C PRO A 184 -0.25 -0.04 -8.92
N ALA A 185 -0.61 -0.17 -7.64
CA ALA A 185 -1.33 0.87 -6.91
C ALA A 185 -0.41 2.08 -6.66
N GLU A 186 -0.64 3.16 -7.41
CA GLU A 186 0.10 4.40 -7.26
C GLU A 186 -0.27 5.12 -5.96
N LEU A 187 0.72 5.77 -5.32
CA LEU A 187 0.53 6.45 -4.04
C LEU A 187 -0.60 7.49 -4.08
N ASP A 188 -0.70 8.26 -5.16
CA ASP A 188 -1.73 9.29 -5.29
C ASP A 188 -3.14 8.68 -5.39
N VAL A 189 -3.26 7.51 -6.03
CA VAL A 189 -4.51 6.75 -6.11
C VAL A 189 -4.90 6.20 -4.75
N LEU A 190 -3.94 5.65 -3.99
CA LEU A 190 -4.16 5.18 -2.63
C LEU A 190 -4.61 6.32 -1.70
N ARG A 191 -3.94 7.47 -1.75
CA ARG A 191 -4.32 8.65 -0.95
C ARG A 191 -5.71 9.15 -1.31
N ARG A 192 -6.07 9.16 -2.60
CA ARG A 192 -7.41 9.53 -3.04
C ARG A 192 -8.47 8.60 -2.46
N VAL A 193 -8.28 7.29 -2.56
CA VAL A 193 -9.21 6.30 -2.03
C VAL A 193 -9.40 6.45 -0.52
N LEU A 194 -8.31 6.64 0.24
CA LEU A 194 -8.39 6.90 1.67
C LEU A 194 -9.09 8.24 1.98
N SER A 195 -8.87 9.28 1.18
CA SER A 195 -9.52 10.58 1.37
C SER A 195 -11.04 10.56 1.09
N GLU A 196 -11.49 9.70 0.17
CA GLU A 196 -12.91 9.53 -0.14
C GLU A 196 -13.68 8.86 1.01
N VAL A 197 -13.01 8.03 1.81
CA VAL A 197 -13.58 7.45 3.04
C VAL A 197 -13.86 8.53 4.08
N ASN A 198 -13.05 9.60 4.12
CA ASN A 198 -13.22 10.74 5.03
C ASN A 198 -14.39 11.66 4.65
N GLN A 199 -14.93 11.55 3.42
CA GLN A 199 -16.01 12.41 2.91
C GLN A 199 -17.41 11.78 2.99
N GLN A 200 -17.54 10.55 3.52
CA GLN A 200 -18.87 10.02 3.83
C GLN A 200 -19.44 10.78 5.04
N PRO A 201 -20.56 11.51 4.89
CA PRO A 201 -21.11 12.29 5.98
C PRO A 201 -21.48 11.36 7.11
N SER A 202 -21.03 11.71 8.32
CA SER A 202 -21.61 11.21 9.56
C SER A 202 -23.10 11.51 9.49
N THR A 203 -23.91 10.49 9.21
CA THR A 203 -25.37 10.62 9.31
C THR A 203 -25.67 11.01 10.75
N GLU A 204 -26.05 12.26 10.96
CA GLU A 204 -26.46 12.80 12.24
C GLU A 204 -27.53 11.88 12.85
N ILE A 205 -27.18 11.28 13.99
CA ILE A 205 -28.18 10.69 14.88
C ILE A 205 -28.91 11.88 15.53
N GLY A 206 -30.22 11.95 15.26
CA GLY A 206 -31.06 13.08 15.63
C GLY A 206 -31.13 13.38 17.13
N GLY A 207 -31.36 14.66 17.42
CA GLY A 207 -31.83 15.16 18.71
C GLY A 207 -33.11 15.96 18.48
N SER A 208 -34.25 15.31 18.72
CA SER A 208 -35.56 15.93 18.86
C SER A 208 -35.58 16.85 20.09
N ALA A 209 -36.14 18.05 19.93
CA ALA A 209 -36.89 18.76 20.96
C ALA A 209 -37.97 19.59 20.27
#